data_AF-A0A261AN10-F1
#
_entry.id   AF-A0A261AN10-F1
#
_cell.length_a   1.000
_cell.length_b   1.000
_cell.length_c   1.000
_cell.angle_alpha   90.00
_cell.angle_beta   90.00
_cell.angle_gamma   90.00
#
_symmetry.space_group_name_H-M   'P 1'
#
loop_
_entity.id
_entity.type
_entity.pdbx_description
1 polymer ?
#
loop_
_entity_poly.entity_id
_entity_poly.type
_entity_poly.pdbx_seq_one_letter_code
_entity_poly.pdbx_strand_id
1 'polypeptide(L)'
;MILTWGEPANYNSCEYISTDDFWDQCLKQCKVEADCVLVAKLETSCQLFRRGVVLTVRKMNSSSGKIVGFKRTIESEFCPVGDDPPLFGEDNVIEPYYSINVTTSQDGIPFWQFNIKCGNDSWLAFRGNQSVCISVRAFPSPYCENYEAARNICLENNGIGITNSYSDIEELDIRNRWTNSLQEIAVSDPNARIQKTLDLWADGICSPGGKNCNVTDNTLQSGFNVIKDYAKDKRCVFISPSKAGKYSAE
;
A
#
# COMPACT_ATOMS: atom_id res chain seq x y z
N MET A 1 -19.86 -10.72 -5.60
CA MET A 1 -18.84 -10.98 -6.63
C MET A 1 -19.51 -10.80 -7.98
N ILE A 2 -18.92 -9.99 -8.86
CA ILE A 2 -19.38 -9.77 -10.23
C ILE A 2 -18.51 -10.62 -11.16
N LEU A 3 -19.12 -11.60 -11.83
CA LEU A 3 -18.40 -12.51 -12.72
C LEU A 3 -18.39 -11.95 -14.15
N THR A 4 -17.24 -12.01 -14.81
CA THR A 4 -17.07 -11.58 -16.21
C THR A 4 -15.92 -12.32 -16.87
N TRP A 5 -15.74 -12.09 -18.17
CA TRP A 5 -14.67 -12.68 -18.96
C TRP A 5 -13.41 -11.82 -18.88
N GLY A 6 -12.33 -12.38 -18.36
CA GLY A 6 -11.10 -11.63 -18.14
C GLY A 6 -9.92 -12.50 -17.76
N GLU A 7 -8.74 -11.88 -17.74
CA GLU A 7 -7.50 -12.52 -17.30
C GLU A 7 -6.60 -11.50 -16.59
N PRO A 8 -6.11 -11.78 -15.36
CA PRO A 8 -5.10 -10.95 -14.72
C PRO A 8 -3.86 -10.81 -15.60
N ALA A 9 -3.46 -9.57 -15.90
CA ALA A 9 -2.38 -9.30 -16.86
C ALA A 9 -1.13 -8.72 -16.18
N ASN A 10 -1.32 -7.84 -15.19
CA ASN A 10 -0.22 -7.30 -14.39
C ASN A 10 -0.57 -7.41 -12.90
N TYR A 11 0.24 -8.17 -12.18
CA TYR A 11 0.09 -8.39 -10.74
C TYR A 11 1.43 -8.86 -10.13
N ASN A 12 1.56 -8.66 -8.82
CA ASN A 12 2.78 -8.95 -8.06
C ASN A 12 2.75 -10.32 -7.39
N SER A 13 1.60 -10.70 -6.87
CA SER A 13 1.39 -11.96 -6.17
C SER A 13 -0.08 -12.33 -6.19
N CYS A 14 -0.37 -13.60 -5.91
CA CYS A 14 -1.70 -14.12 -5.69
C CYS A 14 -1.62 -15.34 -4.77
N GLU A 15 -2.73 -15.70 -4.15
CA GLU A 15 -2.90 -16.96 -3.45
C GLU A 15 -3.59 -17.97 -4.37
N TYR A 16 -3.15 -19.23 -4.32
CA TYR A 16 -3.76 -20.31 -5.08
C TYR A 16 -4.62 -21.18 -4.17
N ILE A 17 -5.88 -21.38 -4.57
CA ILE A 17 -6.78 -22.34 -3.94
C ILE A 17 -7.01 -23.48 -4.93
N SER A 18 -6.70 -24.72 -4.54
CA SER A 18 -6.65 -25.89 -5.44
C SER A 18 -7.44 -27.09 -4.88
N THR A 19 -8.57 -26.82 -4.22
CA THR A 19 -9.49 -27.84 -3.70
C THR A 19 -10.45 -28.35 -4.79
N ASP A 20 -11.16 -29.46 -4.54
CA ASP A 20 -12.12 -30.02 -5.51
C ASP A 20 -13.23 -29.03 -5.93
N ASP A 21 -13.55 -28.07 -5.05
CA ASP A 21 -14.51 -26.97 -5.27
C ASP A 21 -13.79 -25.61 -5.28
N PHE A 22 -12.59 -25.56 -5.87
CA PHE A 22 -11.70 -24.40 -5.78
C PHE A 22 -12.40 -23.09 -6.16
N TRP A 23 -13.27 -23.11 -7.17
CA TRP A 23 -13.87 -21.90 -7.71
C TRP A 23 -14.86 -21.26 -6.73
N ASP A 24 -15.80 -22.05 -6.21
CA ASP A 24 -16.76 -21.54 -5.23
C ASP A 24 -16.05 -21.19 -3.92
N GLN A 25 -15.00 -21.92 -3.54
CA GLN A 25 -14.17 -21.56 -2.39
C GLN A 25 -13.46 -20.23 -2.57
N CYS A 26 -12.85 -19.97 -3.73
CA CYS A 26 -12.28 -18.65 -4.06
C CYS A 26 -13.32 -17.54 -3.94
N LEU A 27 -14.50 -17.73 -4.52
CA LEU A 27 -15.56 -16.73 -4.47
C LEU A 27 -16.04 -16.47 -3.05
N LYS A 28 -16.24 -17.52 -2.25
CA LYS A 28 -16.64 -17.43 -0.84
C LYS A 28 -15.56 -16.74 0.00
N GLN A 29 -14.31 -17.18 -0.13
CA GLN A 29 -13.16 -16.63 0.60
C GLN A 29 -12.96 -15.15 0.25
N CYS A 30 -12.94 -14.81 -1.04
CA CYS A 30 -12.81 -13.42 -1.46
C CYS A 30 -13.97 -12.54 -0.98
N LYS A 31 -15.20 -13.09 -0.94
CA LYS A 31 -16.36 -12.36 -0.42
C LYS A 31 -16.19 -12.01 1.07
N VAL A 32 -15.60 -12.89 1.88
CA VAL A 32 -15.41 -12.65 3.33
C VAL A 32 -14.13 -11.87 3.65
N GLU A 33 -13.05 -12.03 2.88
CA GLU A 33 -11.79 -11.32 3.11
C GLU A 33 -11.92 -9.83 2.82
N ALA A 34 -11.64 -8.97 3.80
CA ALA A 34 -11.79 -7.53 3.67
C ALA A 34 -10.90 -6.91 2.57
N ASP A 35 -9.74 -7.52 2.32
CA ASP A 35 -8.75 -7.04 1.36
C ASP A 35 -8.77 -7.79 0.03
N CYS A 36 -9.54 -8.86 -0.15
CA CYS A 36 -9.69 -9.48 -1.46
C CYS A 36 -10.47 -8.58 -2.42
N VAL A 37 -9.96 -8.40 -3.64
CA VAL A 37 -10.57 -7.53 -4.67
C VAL A 37 -10.93 -8.27 -5.96
N LEU A 38 -10.25 -9.38 -6.26
CA LEU A 38 -10.41 -10.11 -7.51
C LEU A 38 -10.10 -11.60 -7.30
N VAL A 39 -10.83 -12.46 -7.99
CA VAL A 39 -10.45 -13.86 -8.21
C VAL A 39 -10.38 -14.17 -9.71
N ALA A 40 -9.52 -15.11 -10.10
CA ALA A 40 -9.44 -15.63 -11.47
C ALA A 40 -9.54 -17.15 -11.46
N LYS A 41 -10.38 -17.70 -12.34
CA LYS A 41 -10.55 -19.14 -12.48
C LYS A 41 -9.44 -19.71 -13.36
N LEU A 42 -8.78 -20.76 -12.88
CA LEU A 42 -7.88 -21.61 -13.66
C LEU A 42 -8.53 -22.99 -13.86
N GLU A 43 -7.82 -23.90 -14.53
CA GLU A 43 -8.34 -25.23 -14.87
C GLU A 43 -8.57 -26.10 -13.63
N THR A 44 -7.61 -26.13 -12.71
CA THR A 44 -7.61 -26.99 -11.50
C THR A 44 -7.50 -26.19 -10.20
N SER A 45 -7.50 -24.86 -10.29
CA SER A 45 -7.31 -23.97 -9.15
C SER A 45 -7.92 -22.60 -9.46
N CYS A 46 -7.83 -21.69 -8.51
CA CYS A 46 -8.12 -20.28 -8.75
C CYS A 46 -7.07 -19.41 -8.08
N GLN A 47 -6.90 -18.22 -8.62
CA GLN A 47 -6.04 -17.18 -8.08
C GLN A 47 -6.92 -16.21 -7.29
N LEU A 48 -6.53 -15.92 -6.06
CA LEU A 48 -7.12 -14.89 -5.21
C LEU A 48 -6.15 -13.71 -5.11
N PHE A 49 -6.65 -12.52 -5.43
CA PHE A 49 -5.88 -11.28 -5.42
C PHE A 49 -6.41 -10.34 -4.36
N ARG A 50 -5.50 -9.95 -3.46
CA ARG A 50 -5.75 -8.92 -2.45
C ARG A 50 -5.48 -7.53 -3.03
N ARG A 51 -5.98 -6.50 -2.35
CA ARG A 51 -5.72 -5.11 -2.65
C ARG A 51 -4.21 -4.87 -2.64
N GLY A 52 -3.71 -4.09 -3.59
CA GLY A 52 -2.27 -3.80 -3.66
C GLY A 52 -1.49 -4.70 -4.62
N VAL A 53 -2.01 -5.90 -4.95
CA VAL A 53 -1.23 -6.89 -5.70
C VAL A 53 -1.64 -7.08 -7.15
N VAL A 54 -2.90 -6.81 -7.51
CA VAL A 54 -3.34 -6.80 -8.91
C VAL A 54 -3.44 -5.37 -9.44
N LEU A 55 -2.84 -5.13 -10.59
CA LEU A 55 -2.81 -3.82 -11.24
C LEU A 55 -3.75 -3.78 -12.44
N THR A 56 -3.72 -4.81 -13.30
CA THR A 56 -4.59 -4.86 -14.48
C THR A 56 -5.17 -6.24 -14.73
N VAL A 57 -6.40 -6.22 -15.28
CA VAL A 57 -7.08 -7.40 -15.81
C VAL A 57 -7.44 -7.11 -17.26
N ARG A 58 -6.96 -7.93 -18.18
CA ARG A 58 -7.31 -7.83 -19.60
C ARG A 58 -8.79 -8.19 -19.77
N LYS A 59 -9.56 -7.33 -20.44
CA LYS A 59 -10.96 -7.65 -20.79
C LYS A 59 -10.96 -8.74 -21.86
N MET A 60 -11.76 -9.77 -21.65
CA MET A 60 -11.92 -10.87 -22.59
C MET A 60 -13.39 -11.02 -22.98
N ASN A 61 -13.68 -11.97 -23.86
CA ASN A 61 -15.03 -12.36 -24.22
C ASN A 61 -15.27 -13.84 -23.86
N SER A 62 -16.51 -14.30 -24.04
CA SER A 62 -16.93 -15.68 -23.73
C SER A 62 -16.16 -16.75 -24.49
N SER A 63 -15.68 -16.46 -25.70
CA SER A 63 -14.89 -17.41 -26.48
C SER A 63 -13.55 -17.77 -25.85
N SER A 64 -13.03 -16.93 -24.94
CA SER A 64 -11.79 -17.20 -24.21
C SER A 64 -11.93 -18.29 -23.15
N GLY A 65 -13.14 -18.52 -22.61
CA GLY A 65 -13.36 -19.37 -21.45
C GLY A 65 -12.76 -18.86 -20.13
N LYS A 66 -12.07 -17.71 -20.11
CA LYS A 66 -11.37 -17.19 -18.92
C LYS A 66 -12.30 -16.33 -18.08
N ILE A 67 -12.57 -16.77 -16.85
CA ILE A 67 -13.52 -16.12 -15.95
C ILE A 67 -12.78 -15.46 -14.79
N VAL A 68 -13.16 -14.23 -14.49
CA VAL A 68 -12.75 -13.48 -13.30
C VAL A 68 -13.96 -13.05 -12.49
N GLY A 69 -13.76 -12.91 -11.18
CA GLY A 69 -14.76 -12.40 -10.24
C GLY A 69 -14.25 -11.15 -9.56
N PHE A 70 -14.88 -10.00 -9.81
CA PHE A 70 -14.58 -8.76 -9.12
C PHE A 70 -15.36 -8.68 -7.81
N LYS A 71 -14.70 -8.28 -6.72
CA LYS A 71 -15.40 -7.84 -5.53
C LYS A 71 -15.80 -6.37 -5.75
N ARG A 72 -17.09 -6.11 -5.63
CA ARG A 72 -17.69 -4.78 -5.80
C ARG A 72 -18.85 -4.64 -4.83
N THR A 73 -18.95 -3.48 -4.21
CA THR A 73 -20.09 -3.06 -3.39
C THR A 73 -21.22 -2.64 -4.31
N ILE A 74 -22.39 -3.27 -4.15
CA ILE A 74 -23.61 -2.94 -4.88
C ILE A 74 -24.62 -2.50 -3.82
N GLU A 75 -25.20 -1.31 -3.97
CA GLU A 75 -26.19 -0.76 -3.02
C GLU A 75 -27.56 -1.46 -3.12
N SER A 76 -27.84 -2.10 -4.25
CA SER A 76 -29.04 -2.90 -4.48
C SER A 76 -28.90 -4.31 -3.90
N GLU A 77 -30.01 -4.86 -3.39
CA GLU A 77 -30.12 -6.29 -3.03
C GLU A 77 -29.96 -7.22 -4.24
N PHE A 78 -30.19 -6.69 -5.45
CA PHE A 78 -30.08 -7.44 -6.70
C PHE A 78 -28.77 -7.11 -7.42
N CYS A 79 -28.14 -8.13 -8.01
CA CYS A 79 -26.98 -7.92 -8.86
C CYS A 79 -27.37 -7.08 -10.09
N PRO A 80 -26.56 -6.06 -10.47
CA PRO A 80 -26.83 -5.28 -11.66
C PRO A 80 -26.80 -6.18 -12.90
N VAL A 81 -27.67 -5.86 -13.85
CA VAL A 81 -27.74 -6.55 -15.15
C VAL A 81 -27.29 -5.55 -16.22
N GLY A 82 -26.35 -5.93 -17.07
CA GLY A 82 -25.84 -5.10 -18.15
C GLY A 82 -24.64 -5.71 -18.86
N ASP A 83 -24.30 -5.15 -20.03
CA ASP A 83 -23.32 -5.72 -20.96
C ASP A 83 -21.84 -5.36 -20.66
N ASP A 84 -21.58 -4.57 -19.61
CA ASP A 84 -20.22 -4.13 -19.25
C ASP A 84 -19.83 -4.41 -17.78
N PRO A 85 -19.95 -5.64 -17.25
CA PRO A 85 -19.43 -5.95 -15.93
C PRO A 85 -17.90 -5.77 -15.89
N PRO A 86 -17.31 -5.26 -14.78
CA PRO A 86 -17.95 -4.96 -13.51
C PRO A 86 -18.42 -3.51 -13.37
N LEU A 87 -18.39 -2.70 -14.42
CA LEU A 87 -18.72 -1.27 -14.40
C LEU A 87 -20.22 -1.01 -14.59
N PHE A 88 -20.87 -1.83 -15.42
CA PHE A 88 -22.28 -1.72 -15.78
C PHE A 88 -22.65 -0.37 -16.40
N GLY A 89 -21.77 0.16 -17.27
CA GLY A 89 -21.97 1.42 -17.98
C GLY A 89 -21.49 2.67 -17.23
N GLU A 90 -20.93 2.51 -16.02
CA GLU A 90 -20.23 3.58 -15.31
C GLU A 90 -18.83 3.81 -15.87
N ASP A 91 -18.33 5.06 -15.83
CA ASP A 91 -16.96 5.38 -16.25
C ASP A 91 -15.90 4.71 -15.35
N ASN A 92 -16.21 4.60 -14.05
CA ASN A 92 -15.37 3.96 -13.06
C ASN A 92 -16.19 3.47 -11.86
N VAL A 93 -15.70 2.40 -11.22
CA VAL A 93 -16.18 1.92 -9.93
C VAL A 93 -15.31 2.52 -8.84
N ILE A 94 -15.93 3.13 -7.83
CA ILE A 94 -15.24 3.67 -6.66
C ILE A 94 -15.54 2.79 -5.45
N GLU A 95 -14.51 2.12 -4.95
CA GLU A 95 -14.52 1.44 -3.65
C GLU A 95 -13.76 2.29 -2.63
N PRO A 96 -13.91 2.01 -1.31
CA PRO A 96 -13.23 2.80 -0.27
C PRO A 96 -11.71 2.85 -0.42
N TYR A 97 -11.09 1.76 -0.91
CA TYR A 97 -9.63 1.61 -0.96
C TYR A 97 -9.07 1.33 -2.36
N TYR A 98 -9.91 1.35 -3.39
CA TYR A 98 -9.47 1.30 -4.77
C TYR A 98 -10.55 1.86 -5.71
N SER A 99 -10.18 2.15 -6.95
CA SER A 99 -11.14 2.30 -8.02
C SER A 99 -10.77 1.40 -9.19
N ILE A 100 -11.77 1.07 -10.00
CA ILE A 100 -11.61 0.34 -11.25
C ILE A 100 -12.07 1.24 -12.37
N ASN A 101 -11.24 1.44 -13.39
CA ASN A 101 -11.62 2.11 -14.63
C ASN A 101 -11.13 1.30 -15.84
N VAL A 102 -11.64 1.61 -17.02
CA VAL A 102 -11.12 1.03 -18.27
C VAL A 102 -9.94 1.85 -18.76
N THR A 103 -8.89 1.15 -19.18
CA THR A 103 -7.76 1.72 -19.92
C THR A 103 -7.53 0.88 -21.17
N THR A 104 -6.84 1.43 -22.16
CA THR A 104 -6.52 0.74 -23.41
C THR A 104 -5.02 0.78 -23.63
N SER A 105 -4.40 -0.36 -23.95
CA SER A 105 -2.98 -0.37 -24.33
C SER A 105 -2.75 0.34 -25.66
N GLN A 106 -1.47 0.59 -26.00
CA GLN A 106 -1.10 1.16 -27.30
C GLN A 106 -1.61 0.31 -28.47
N ASP A 107 -1.70 -1.01 -28.30
CA ASP A 107 -2.21 -1.96 -29.29
C ASP A 107 -3.75 -2.06 -29.34
N GLY A 108 -4.46 -1.19 -28.64
CA GLY A 108 -5.93 -1.16 -28.65
C GLY A 108 -6.62 -2.20 -27.77
N ILE A 109 -5.88 -2.90 -26.89
CA ILE A 109 -6.44 -3.94 -26.02
C ILE A 109 -6.98 -3.27 -24.74
N PRO A 110 -8.25 -3.51 -24.38
CA PRO A 110 -8.84 -2.92 -23.18
C PRO A 110 -8.50 -3.72 -21.90
N PHE A 111 -8.29 -3.00 -20.82
CA PHE A 111 -7.99 -3.50 -19.48
C PHE A 111 -8.86 -2.83 -18.43
N TRP A 112 -9.26 -3.57 -17.41
CA TRP A 112 -9.64 -2.98 -16.13
C TRP A 112 -8.37 -2.66 -15.34
N GLN A 113 -8.18 -1.38 -15.01
CA GLN A 113 -7.08 -0.89 -14.20
C GLN A 113 -7.57 -0.75 -12.75
N PHE A 114 -6.88 -1.39 -11.82
CA PHE A 114 -7.03 -1.12 -10.39
C PHE A 114 -6.16 0.07 -10.01
N ASN A 115 -6.77 1.06 -9.38
CA ASN A 115 -6.07 2.22 -8.80
C ASN A 115 -6.26 2.15 -7.30
N ILE A 116 -5.18 1.90 -6.57
CA ILE A 116 -5.24 1.78 -5.12
C ILE A 116 -5.42 3.15 -4.50
N LYS A 117 -6.30 3.24 -3.52
CA LYS A 117 -6.53 4.44 -2.72
C LYS A 117 -5.99 4.21 -1.33
N CYS A 118 -5.22 5.18 -0.87
CA CYS A 118 -4.77 5.24 0.51
C CYS A 118 -5.80 6.00 1.35
N GLY A 119 -5.77 5.77 2.67
CA GLY A 119 -6.61 6.54 3.59
C GLY A 119 -6.26 8.03 3.54
N ASN A 120 -7.16 8.89 4.01
CA ASN A 120 -7.02 10.35 3.88
C ASN A 120 -5.73 10.93 4.48
N ASP A 121 -5.13 10.26 5.47
CA ASP A 121 -3.88 10.62 6.15
C ASP A 121 -2.63 9.96 5.53
N SER A 122 -2.79 9.26 4.41
CA SER A 122 -1.73 8.49 3.77
C SER A 122 -1.69 8.72 2.26
N TRP A 123 -0.55 8.40 1.65
CA TRP A 123 -0.36 8.51 0.21
C TRP A 123 0.19 7.21 -0.37
N LEU A 124 -0.09 7.00 -1.65
CA LEU A 124 0.40 5.85 -2.40
C LEU A 124 1.87 6.02 -2.73
N ALA A 125 2.69 5.04 -2.37
CA ALA A 125 4.08 4.93 -2.76
C ALA A 125 4.34 3.61 -3.48
N PHE A 126 5.26 3.63 -4.43
CA PHE A 126 5.64 2.46 -5.23
C PHE A 126 7.03 1.97 -4.84
N ARG A 127 7.12 0.71 -4.43
CA ARG A 127 8.33 0.04 -3.96
C ARG A 127 8.67 -1.11 -4.89
N GLY A 128 9.31 -0.76 -6.00
CA GLY A 128 9.50 -1.68 -7.13
C GLY A 128 8.13 -2.07 -7.68
N ASN A 129 7.81 -3.35 -7.59
CA ASN A 129 6.52 -3.86 -8.06
C ASN A 129 5.42 -3.69 -7.00
N GLN A 130 5.75 -3.53 -5.73
CA GLN A 130 4.76 -3.40 -4.65
C GLN A 130 4.23 -1.96 -4.55
N SER A 131 3.00 -1.83 -4.10
CA SER A 131 2.37 -0.55 -3.80
C SER A 131 1.96 -0.53 -2.33
N VAL A 132 2.27 0.56 -1.64
CA VAL A 132 2.05 0.72 -0.20
C VAL A 132 1.44 2.08 0.09
N CYS A 133 0.74 2.19 1.22
CA CYS A 133 0.25 3.46 1.73
C CYS A 133 1.13 3.90 2.89
N ILE A 134 1.67 5.11 2.81
CA ILE A 134 2.57 5.67 3.82
C ILE A 134 1.89 6.87 4.46
N SER A 135 2.04 7.03 5.77
CA SER A 135 1.63 8.22 6.52
C SER A 135 2.81 8.73 7.34
N VAL A 136 2.94 10.05 7.49
CA VAL A 136 3.80 10.65 8.51
C VAL A 136 2.96 10.93 9.74
N ARG A 137 3.47 10.58 10.94
CA ARG A 137 2.71 10.71 12.19
C ARG A 137 3.52 11.49 13.20
N ALA A 138 2.95 12.59 13.67
CA ALA A 138 3.46 13.30 14.81
C ALA A 138 2.97 12.66 16.10
N PHE A 139 3.81 12.66 17.13
CA PHE A 139 3.36 12.30 18.47
C PHE A 139 2.38 13.34 19.01
N PRO A 140 1.49 12.96 19.94
CA PRO A 140 0.78 13.94 20.75
C PRO A 140 1.75 14.89 21.46
N SER A 141 1.27 16.09 21.83
CA SER A 141 2.06 17.07 22.59
C SER A 141 2.74 16.39 23.80
N PRO A 142 4.06 16.50 23.98
CA PRO A 142 4.95 17.56 23.46
C PRO A 142 5.65 17.26 22.13
N TYR A 143 5.14 16.33 21.31
CA TYR A 143 5.62 16.02 19.95
C TYR A 143 7.02 15.39 19.87
N CYS A 144 7.50 14.80 20.98
CA CYS A 144 8.82 14.20 21.05
C CYS A 144 8.75 12.96 21.93
N GLU A 145 8.99 11.79 21.32
CA GLU A 145 8.97 10.49 21.98
C GLU A 145 10.04 9.57 21.40
N ASN A 146 10.25 8.41 22.04
CA ASN A 146 11.26 7.44 21.63
C ASN A 146 10.81 6.55 20.46
N TYR A 147 11.75 5.75 19.94
CA TYR A 147 11.52 4.85 18.81
C TYR A 147 10.42 3.79 19.05
N GLU A 148 10.27 3.28 20.28
CA GLU A 148 9.23 2.30 20.59
C GLU A 148 7.83 2.94 20.51
N ALA A 149 7.69 4.16 21.01
CA ALA A 149 6.46 4.95 20.82
C ALA A 149 6.18 5.20 19.32
N ALA A 150 7.21 5.47 18.51
CA ALA A 150 7.08 5.62 17.06
C ALA A 150 6.52 4.35 16.40
N ARG A 151 7.01 3.17 16.81
CA ARG A 151 6.49 1.88 16.33
C ARG A 151 5.02 1.70 16.70
N ASN A 152 4.65 2.05 17.93
CA ASN A 152 3.29 1.88 18.42
C ASN A 152 2.29 2.81 17.71
N ILE A 153 2.61 4.10 17.52
CA ILE A 153 1.70 5.03 16.82
C ILE A 153 1.52 4.65 15.35
N CYS A 154 2.51 4.01 14.72
CA CYS A 154 2.40 3.49 13.35
C CYS A 154 1.57 2.20 13.22
N LEU A 155 1.11 1.61 14.33
CA LEU A 155 0.17 0.47 14.34
C LEU A 155 -1.29 0.93 14.50
N GLU A 156 -1.53 2.19 14.85
CA GLU A 156 -2.87 2.75 15.00
C GLU A 156 -3.55 2.97 13.64
N ASN A 157 -4.88 3.06 13.60
CA ASN A 157 -5.67 3.32 12.39
C ASN A 157 -5.36 2.36 11.22
N ASN A 158 -5.25 1.06 11.52
CA ASN A 158 -4.91 0.00 10.56
C ASN A 158 -3.51 0.12 9.94
N GLY A 159 -2.60 0.86 10.59
CA GLY A 159 -1.19 0.83 10.23
C GLY A 159 -0.58 -0.56 10.51
N ILE A 160 0.34 -0.99 9.65
CA ILE A 160 0.99 -2.31 9.76
C ILE A 160 2.37 -2.26 10.42
N GLY A 161 2.87 -1.05 10.72
CA GLY A 161 4.15 -0.83 11.36
C GLY A 161 4.84 0.44 10.90
N ILE A 162 5.97 0.74 11.54
CA ILE A 162 6.87 1.80 11.11
C ILE A 162 7.55 1.37 9.80
N THR A 163 7.85 2.35 8.93
CA THR A 163 8.52 2.11 7.65
C THR A 163 9.71 3.05 7.45
N ASN A 164 10.49 2.80 6.40
CA ASN A 164 11.57 3.65 5.94
C ASN A 164 11.41 3.91 4.42
N SER A 165 12.21 4.78 3.81
CA SER A 165 12.13 5.00 2.36
C SER A 165 12.71 3.83 1.57
N TYR A 166 12.06 3.45 0.46
CA TYR A 166 12.60 2.46 -0.48
C TYR A 166 13.58 3.09 -1.49
N SER A 167 13.48 4.39 -1.73
CA SER A 167 14.33 5.12 -2.68
C SER A 167 14.56 6.56 -2.23
N ASP A 168 15.52 7.25 -2.86
CA ASP A 168 15.78 8.67 -2.61
C ASP A 168 14.57 9.56 -2.95
N ILE A 169 13.77 9.16 -3.96
CA ILE A 169 12.54 9.87 -4.35
C ILE A 169 11.49 9.74 -3.24
N GLU A 170 11.28 8.52 -2.74
CA GLU A 170 10.35 8.30 -1.63
C GLU A 170 10.80 9.00 -0.34
N GLU A 171 12.11 9.03 -0.07
CA GLU A 171 12.67 9.80 1.04
C GLU A 171 12.33 11.29 0.92
N LEU A 172 12.51 11.86 -0.27
CA LEU A 172 12.19 13.26 -0.53
C LEU A 172 10.69 13.54 -0.29
N ASP A 173 9.81 12.65 -0.76
CA ASP A 173 8.37 12.77 -0.53
C ASP A 173 8.02 12.71 0.97
N ILE A 174 8.61 11.77 1.72
CA ILE A 174 8.45 11.68 3.17
C ILE A 174 8.89 12.99 3.84
N ARG A 175 10.08 13.52 3.48
CA ARG A 175 10.63 14.75 4.07
C ARG A 175 9.74 15.97 3.80
N ASN A 176 9.25 16.11 2.58
CA ASN A 176 8.37 17.22 2.21
C ASN A 176 7.05 17.17 2.99
N ARG A 177 6.44 15.99 3.10
CA ARG A 177 5.20 15.79 3.86
C ARG A 177 5.40 16.02 5.34
N TRP A 178 6.50 15.53 5.90
CA TRP A 178 6.84 15.77 7.30
C TRP A 178 7.04 17.26 7.60
N THR A 179 7.72 17.99 6.69
CA THR A 179 7.90 19.44 6.82
C THR A 179 6.55 20.17 6.85
N ASN A 180 5.58 19.76 6.04
CA ASN A 180 4.24 20.32 6.06
C ASN A 180 3.51 20.01 7.38
N SER A 181 3.58 18.77 7.87
CA SER A 181 3.01 18.40 9.16
C SER A 181 3.60 19.22 10.31
N LEU A 182 4.91 19.47 10.30
CA LEU A 182 5.56 20.32 11.29
C LEU A 182 5.05 21.78 11.25
N GLN A 183 4.77 22.31 10.06
CA GLN A 183 4.18 23.64 9.92
C GLN A 183 2.75 23.69 10.47
N GLU A 184 1.93 22.67 10.19
CA GLU A 184 0.57 22.56 10.73
C GLU A 184 0.57 22.48 12.27
N ILE A 185 1.51 21.73 12.84
CA ILE A 185 1.69 21.66 14.31
C ILE A 185 2.10 23.01 14.88
N ALA A 186 3.07 23.70 14.26
CA ALA A 186 3.52 25.01 14.73
C ALA A 186 2.39 26.06 14.72
N VAL A 187 1.44 25.96 13.78
CA VAL A 187 0.25 26.83 13.72
C VAL A 187 -0.77 26.46 14.79
N SER A 188 -0.99 25.16 15.05
CA SER A 188 -2.03 24.68 15.96
C SER A 188 -1.61 24.65 17.44
N ASP A 189 -0.33 24.45 17.74
CA ASP A 189 0.25 24.53 19.08
C ASP A 189 1.54 25.38 19.05
N PRO A 190 1.44 26.71 19.28
CA PRO A 190 2.59 27.61 19.32
C PRO A 190 3.61 27.30 20.44
N ASN A 191 3.21 26.51 21.44
CA ASN A 191 4.08 26.08 22.54
C ASN A 191 4.74 24.73 22.28
N ALA A 192 4.44 24.08 21.15
CA ALA A 192 5.04 22.83 20.76
C ALA A 192 6.57 22.94 20.80
N ARG A 193 7.23 22.02 21.53
CA ARG A 193 8.69 21.99 21.66
C ARG A 193 9.34 21.35 20.44
N ILE A 194 9.02 21.88 19.27
CA ILE A 194 9.53 21.49 17.95
C ILE A 194 11.06 21.72 17.84
N GLN A 195 11.64 22.51 18.76
CA GLN A 195 13.04 22.95 18.70
C GLN A 195 14.09 21.89 19.07
N LYS A 196 13.74 20.73 19.66
CA LYS A 196 14.75 19.80 20.19
C LYS A 196 15.19 18.68 19.26
N THR A 197 14.33 18.17 18.38
CA THR A 197 14.68 17.33 17.22
C THR A 197 13.49 17.29 16.28
N LEU A 198 13.67 17.75 15.04
CA LEU A 198 12.66 17.69 13.98
C LEU A 198 12.69 16.39 13.20
N ASP A 199 13.52 15.45 13.64
CA ASP A 199 13.78 14.22 12.93
C ASP A 199 12.61 13.25 13.07
N LEU A 200 12.32 12.54 11.99
CA LEU A 200 11.24 11.57 11.92
C LEU A 200 11.81 10.18 12.15
N TRP A 201 11.34 9.46 13.17
CA TRP A 201 11.69 8.04 13.33
C TRP A 201 11.30 7.24 12.09
N ALA A 202 12.19 6.34 11.67
CA ALA A 202 12.00 5.48 10.51
C ALA A 202 12.43 4.05 10.84
N ASP A 203 11.92 3.08 10.10
CA ASP A 203 12.20 1.68 10.37
C ASP A 203 13.68 1.33 10.23
N GLY A 204 14.18 0.50 11.15
CA GLY A 204 15.57 0.10 11.20
C GLY A 204 16.18 0.12 12.59
N ILE A 205 16.87 -0.96 12.93
CA ILE A 205 17.79 -1.05 14.05
C ILE A 205 19.16 -1.52 13.52
N CYS A 206 20.16 -0.65 13.59
CA CYS A 206 21.48 -0.86 13.02
C CYS A 206 22.46 -1.51 13.99
N SER A 207 23.48 -2.17 13.44
CA SER A 207 24.67 -2.53 14.22
C SER A 207 25.49 -1.27 14.54
N PRO A 208 26.42 -1.31 15.51
CA PRO A 208 27.30 -0.19 15.83
C PRO A 208 27.97 0.40 14.59
N GLY A 209 28.02 1.73 14.50
CA GLY A 209 28.56 2.48 13.35
C GLY A 209 27.60 2.59 12.15
N GLY A 210 26.29 2.52 12.39
CA GLY A 210 25.25 2.76 11.37
C GLY A 210 25.19 1.70 10.25
N LYS A 211 25.84 0.55 10.40
CA LYS A 211 25.89 -0.51 9.39
C LYS A 211 24.89 -1.62 9.69
N ASN A 212 24.53 -2.40 8.67
CA ASN A 212 23.72 -3.63 8.80
C ASN A 212 22.42 -3.40 9.58
N CYS A 213 21.55 -2.54 9.05
CA CYS A 213 20.28 -2.22 9.67
C CYS A 213 19.25 -3.31 9.41
N ASN A 214 18.69 -3.84 10.48
CA ASN A 214 17.57 -4.75 10.43
C ASN A 214 16.28 -3.96 10.39
N VAL A 215 15.51 -4.13 9.32
CA VAL A 215 14.21 -3.49 9.11
C VAL A 215 13.10 -4.51 9.32
N THR A 216 11.97 -4.07 9.82
CA THR A 216 10.78 -4.90 10.03
C THR A 216 9.82 -4.87 8.84
N ASP A 217 9.87 -3.81 8.04
CA ASP A 217 9.13 -3.66 6.80
C ASP A 217 9.76 -4.52 5.68
N ASN A 218 9.04 -5.58 5.32
CA ASN A 218 9.46 -6.55 4.31
C ASN A 218 9.34 -6.04 2.86
N THR A 219 8.79 -4.85 2.65
CA THR A 219 8.70 -4.21 1.33
C THR A 219 9.97 -3.39 1.01
N LEU A 220 10.89 -3.26 1.96
CA LEU A 220 12.16 -2.56 1.78
C LEU A 220 13.24 -3.50 1.20
N GLN A 221 14.02 -2.98 0.24
CA GLN A 221 15.20 -3.68 -0.30
C GLN A 221 16.45 -3.37 0.52
N SER A 222 17.29 -4.38 0.73
CA SER A 222 18.51 -4.28 1.55
C SER A 222 19.52 -3.23 1.08
N GLY A 223 19.53 -2.91 -0.22
CA GLY A 223 20.45 -1.92 -0.82
C GLY A 223 20.18 -0.46 -0.44
N PHE A 224 18.99 -0.12 0.03
CA PHE A 224 18.60 1.26 0.37
C PHE A 224 18.70 1.56 1.86
N ASN A 225 19.30 0.66 2.65
CA ASN A 225 19.52 0.81 4.09
C ASN A 225 20.86 1.49 4.44
N VAL A 226 21.41 2.32 3.54
CA VAL A 226 22.67 3.02 3.82
C VAL A 226 22.41 4.20 4.74
N ILE A 227 22.93 4.12 5.96
CA ILE A 227 22.70 5.11 7.01
C ILE A 227 23.96 5.94 7.21
N LYS A 228 23.79 7.26 7.17
CA LYS A 228 24.84 8.21 7.51
C LYS A 228 24.98 8.24 9.03
N ASP A 229 26.13 7.80 9.49
CA ASP A 229 26.42 7.51 10.89
C ASP A 229 26.44 8.78 11.76
N TYR A 230 25.70 8.77 12.88
CA TYR A 230 25.72 9.85 13.88
C TYR A 230 25.95 9.37 15.32
N ALA A 231 25.85 8.07 15.65
CA ALA A 231 25.89 7.60 17.03
C ALA A 231 26.70 6.30 17.22
N LYS A 232 27.57 6.28 18.25
CA LYS A 232 28.43 5.12 18.57
C LYS A 232 27.68 3.98 19.28
N ASP A 233 26.64 4.30 20.06
CA ASP A 233 26.12 3.40 21.10
C ASP A 233 24.62 3.02 20.94
N LYS A 234 23.87 3.69 20.05
CA LYS A 234 22.45 3.41 19.76
C LYS A 234 22.11 3.50 18.27
N ARG A 235 20.99 2.85 17.93
CA ARG A 235 20.85 2.06 16.70
C ARG A 235 19.61 2.38 15.85
N CYS A 236 18.72 3.24 16.32
CA CYS A 236 17.42 3.46 15.68
C CYS A 236 17.53 4.48 14.57
N VAL A 237 16.77 4.28 13.50
CA VAL A 237 16.86 5.08 12.28
C VAL A 237 15.91 6.26 12.32
N PHE A 238 16.35 7.39 11.78
CA PHE A 238 15.52 8.55 11.53
C PHE A 238 15.80 9.18 10.16
N ILE A 239 14.83 9.96 9.69
CA ILE A 239 14.93 10.80 8.49
C ILE A 239 14.94 12.26 8.95
N SER A 240 15.95 13.01 8.52
CA SER A 240 16.01 14.43 8.85
C SER A 240 15.24 15.27 7.83
N PRO A 241 14.38 16.21 8.24
CA PRO A 241 13.69 17.08 7.30
C PRO A 241 14.67 18.01 6.58
N SER A 242 15.80 18.37 7.20
CA SER A 242 16.73 19.36 6.66
C SER A 242 17.80 18.79 5.72
N LYS A 243 18.12 17.49 5.80
CA LYS A 243 19.24 16.90 5.06
C LYS A 243 18.92 15.51 4.53
N ALA A 244 19.17 15.29 3.24
CA ALA A 244 18.92 14.01 2.57
C ALA A 244 19.79 12.87 3.11
N GLY A 245 19.20 11.69 3.22
CA GLY A 245 19.76 10.48 3.76
C GLY A 245 19.05 10.04 5.04
N LYS A 246 19.36 8.80 5.42
CA LYS A 246 18.92 8.17 6.67
C LYS A 246 20.03 8.33 7.70
N TYR A 247 19.65 8.47 8.97
CA TYR A 247 20.58 8.71 10.06
C TYR A 247 20.25 7.82 11.26
N SER A 248 21.19 7.66 12.17
CA SER A 248 21.01 6.91 13.42
C SER A 248 21.05 7.83 14.63
N ALA A 249 20.10 7.71 15.57
CA ALA A 249 20.03 8.53 16.78
C ALA A 249 20.24 7.72 18.08
N GLU A 250 20.59 8.46 19.15
CA GLU A 250 20.56 8.03 20.56
C GLU A 250 19.16 8.02 21.19
#